data_AF-A0A3D5VE33-F1
#
_entry.id   AF-A0A3D5VE33-F1
#
_cell.length_a   1.000
_cell.length_b   1.000
_cell.length_c   1.000
_cell.angle_alpha   90.00
_cell.angle_beta   90.00
_cell.angle_gamma   90.00
#
_symmetry.space_group_name_H-M   'P 1'
#
loop_
_entity.id
_entity.type
_entity.pdbx_description
1 polymer ?
#
loop_
_entity_poly.entity_id
_entity_poly.type
_entity_poly.pdbx_seq_one_letter_code
_entity_poly.pdbx_strand_id
1 'polypeptide(L)'
;NAMLLPDQSVLSSETGIRHRTAERVARSTGLLTISISQRRNIITLYKGSIKYYLRDIGLILSKANQAIQTLDKYRIVFNETLAKLLVLEFEDMVLLADVTTALQRFEMLMRVVNEITKYIVELGTEGRLVKLQLEELVADTNQEGYLLIKDYVASGEDRSLDTVLAGMAALSSEELLDQTNFSKILGYGGGVSSLDQPVLSRGHRILSKIPRLPLPVIDNVVAVFGTLQDILTASIEELDDVEGIGEVRARSIKEGLLRMQQQLIVDRHNI
;
A
#
# COMPACT_ATOMS: atom_id res chain seq x y z
N ASN A 1 49.70 3.13 -8.21
CA ASN A 1 49.32 1.84 -8.82
C ASN A 1 49.55 0.76 -7.78
N ALA A 2 48.54 -0.02 -7.40
CA ALA A 2 48.62 -1.02 -6.34
C ALA A 2 48.08 -2.37 -6.83
N MET A 3 48.66 -3.48 -6.34
CA MET A 3 48.20 -4.83 -6.63
C MET A 3 47.42 -5.36 -5.41
N LEU A 4 46.17 -5.79 -5.64
CA LEU A 4 45.37 -6.44 -4.60
C LEU A 4 45.65 -7.95 -4.64
N LEU A 5 46.10 -8.50 -3.52
CA LEU A 5 46.47 -9.91 -3.34
C LEU A 5 45.56 -10.57 -2.29
N PRO A 6 44.28 -10.86 -2.61
CA PRO A 6 43.39 -11.54 -1.69
C PRO A 6 43.76 -13.02 -1.55
N ASP A 7 43.31 -13.64 -0.46
CA ASP A 7 43.46 -15.07 -0.24
C ASP A 7 42.84 -15.88 -1.41
N GLN A 8 43.63 -16.80 -1.98
CA GLN A 8 43.21 -17.61 -3.11
C GLN A 8 42.24 -18.72 -2.73
N SER A 9 42.20 -19.11 -1.46
CA SER A 9 41.25 -20.09 -0.91
C SER A 9 39.81 -19.58 -0.91
N VAL A 10 39.62 -18.26 -0.93
CA VAL A 10 38.29 -17.65 -1.00
C VAL A 10 37.66 -17.94 -2.37
N LEU A 11 36.54 -18.67 -2.31
CA LEU A 11 35.75 -19.01 -3.49
C LEU A 11 35.22 -17.75 -4.17
N SER A 12 35.26 -17.75 -5.50
CA SER A 12 34.71 -16.70 -6.36
C SER A 12 34.00 -17.34 -7.55
N SER A 13 32.82 -16.84 -7.87
CA SER A 13 32.06 -17.26 -9.06
C SER A 13 32.34 -16.40 -10.29
N GLU A 14 33.21 -15.38 -10.16
CA GLU A 14 33.48 -14.44 -11.22
C GLU A 14 34.38 -14.98 -12.33
N THR A 15 34.18 -14.44 -13.53
CA THR A 15 35.06 -14.65 -14.68
C THR A 15 35.99 -13.45 -14.86
N GLY A 16 37.26 -13.72 -15.14
CA GLY A 16 38.29 -12.68 -15.33
C GLY A 16 38.97 -12.23 -14.03
N ILE A 17 40.27 -11.92 -14.14
CA ILE A 17 41.13 -11.64 -12.97
C ILE A 17 40.60 -10.46 -12.15
N ARG A 18 40.17 -9.37 -12.79
CA ARG A 18 39.69 -8.16 -12.12
C ARG A 18 38.47 -8.42 -11.23
N HIS A 19 37.45 -9.10 -11.76
CA HIS A 19 36.22 -9.39 -11.02
C HIS A 19 36.45 -10.40 -9.91
N ARG A 20 37.24 -11.46 -10.16
CA ARG A 20 37.64 -12.44 -9.14
C ARG A 20 38.40 -11.80 -7.99
N THR A 21 39.38 -10.95 -8.29
CA THR A 21 40.13 -10.23 -7.27
C THR A 21 39.20 -9.31 -6.47
N ALA A 22 38.30 -8.58 -7.12
CA ALA A 22 37.37 -7.70 -6.44
C ALA A 22 36.43 -8.45 -5.48
N GLU A 23 35.83 -9.57 -5.92
CA GLU A 23 34.96 -10.38 -5.06
C GLU A 23 35.72 -10.95 -3.87
N ARG A 24 36.92 -11.51 -4.10
CA ARG A 24 37.74 -12.09 -3.02
C ARG A 24 38.18 -11.05 -2.01
N VAL A 25 38.59 -9.86 -2.45
CA VAL A 25 38.94 -8.75 -1.55
C VAL A 25 37.74 -8.36 -0.69
N ALA A 26 36.56 -8.19 -1.30
CA ALA A 26 35.34 -7.83 -0.58
C ALA A 26 34.92 -8.90 0.45
N ARG A 27 35.03 -10.19 0.09
CA ARG A 27 34.76 -11.31 1.01
C ARG A 27 35.77 -11.40 2.15
N SER A 28 37.07 -11.21 1.85
CA SER A 28 38.15 -11.35 2.84
C SER A 28 38.19 -10.19 3.84
N THR A 29 37.90 -8.98 3.38
CA THR A 29 38.07 -7.75 4.18
C THR A 29 36.75 -7.21 4.72
N GLY A 30 35.62 -7.64 4.16
CA GLY A 30 34.32 -7.02 4.40
C GLY A 30 34.19 -5.60 3.85
N LEU A 31 35.20 -5.07 3.13
CA LEU A 31 35.18 -3.74 2.54
C LEU A 31 34.45 -3.72 1.18
N LEU A 32 33.97 -2.54 0.78
CA LEU A 32 33.38 -2.36 -0.54
C LEU A 32 34.48 -2.40 -1.60
N THR A 33 34.33 -3.27 -2.60
CA THR A 33 35.22 -3.30 -3.77
C THR A 33 34.43 -3.07 -5.05
N ILE A 34 34.96 -2.24 -5.95
CA ILE A 34 34.30 -1.85 -7.21
C ILE A 34 35.13 -2.38 -8.38
N SER A 35 34.49 -3.10 -9.29
CA SER A 35 35.09 -3.57 -10.55
C SER A 35 34.36 -2.96 -11.74
N ILE A 36 35.11 -2.37 -12.66
CA ILE A 36 34.57 -1.80 -13.90
C ILE A 36 35.06 -2.67 -15.07
N SER A 37 34.14 -3.24 -15.83
CA SER A 37 34.44 -3.99 -17.06
C SER A 37 34.25 -3.09 -18.27
N GLN A 38 35.34 -2.51 -18.80
CA GLN A 38 35.32 -1.61 -19.95
C GLN A 38 34.64 -2.23 -21.18
N ARG A 39 34.98 -3.49 -21.52
CA ARG A 39 34.40 -4.17 -22.69
C ARG A 39 32.88 -4.36 -22.60
N ARG A 40 32.36 -4.57 -21.39
CA ARG A 40 30.92 -4.81 -21.16
C ARG A 40 30.16 -3.55 -20.74
N ASN A 41 30.87 -2.45 -20.45
CA ASN A 41 30.33 -1.25 -19.83
C ASN A 41 29.52 -1.53 -18.54
N ILE A 42 30.01 -2.42 -17.68
CA ILE A 42 29.34 -2.83 -16.44
C ILE A 42 30.20 -2.42 -15.24
N ILE A 43 29.58 -1.80 -14.25
CA ILE A 43 30.16 -1.55 -12.93
C ILE A 43 29.56 -2.57 -11.95
N THR A 44 30.41 -3.26 -11.20
CA THR A 44 30.01 -4.26 -10.20
C THR A 44 30.55 -3.87 -8.83
N LEU A 45 29.65 -3.83 -7.85
CA LEU A 45 29.93 -3.58 -6.44
C LEU A 45 29.95 -4.92 -5.69
N TYR A 46 30.96 -5.12 -4.84
CA TYR A 46 31.07 -6.29 -3.97
C TYR A 46 31.22 -5.83 -2.51
N LYS A 47 30.43 -6.41 -1.60
CA LYS A 47 30.49 -6.13 -0.16
C LYS A 47 30.21 -7.42 0.63
N GLY A 48 31.24 -7.99 1.25
CA GLY A 48 31.14 -9.32 1.84
C GLY A 48 30.74 -10.35 0.77
N SER A 49 29.64 -11.08 0.99
CA SER A 49 29.06 -12.01 0.01
C SER A 49 28.11 -11.36 -1.00
N ILE A 50 27.79 -10.07 -0.83
CA ILE A 50 26.85 -9.36 -1.70
C ILE A 50 27.56 -8.93 -2.98
N LYS A 51 26.91 -9.21 -4.11
CA LYS A 51 27.30 -8.75 -5.44
C LYS A 51 26.15 -7.96 -6.06
N TYR A 52 26.45 -6.75 -6.53
CA TYR A 52 25.46 -5.88 -7.15
C TYR A 52 25.98 -5.28 -8.45
N TYR A 53 25.19 -5.34 -9.51
CA TYR A 53 25.51 -4.71 -10.79
C TYR A 53 24.82 -3.36 -10.87
N LEU A 54 25.58 -2.28 -11.03
CA LEU A 54 25.01 -0.98 -11.36
C LEU A 54 24.53 -1.03 -12.81
N ARG A 55 23.21 -0.85 -12.99
CA ARG A 55 22.60 -0.82 -14.31
C ARG A 55 22.81 0.54 -14.96
N ASP A 56 22.63 0.57 -16.27
CA ASP A 56 22.58 1.82 -17.01
C ASP A 56 21.41 2.70 -16.52
N ILE A 57 21.68 3.99 -16.32
CA ILE A 57 20.69 4.95 -15.80
C ILE A 57 19.47 5.03 -16.72
N GLY A 58 19.68 5.04 -18.04
CA GLY A 58 18.60 5.09 -19.03
C GLY A 58 17.70 3.86 -18.96
N LEU A 59 18.27 2.68 -18.73
CA LEU A 59 17.50 1.46 -18.52
C LEU A 59 16.65 1.52 -17.25
N ILE A 60 17.21 1.97 -16.12
CA ILE A 60 16.47 2.09 -14.86
C ILE A 60 15.34 3.12 -15.01
N LEU A 61 15.62 4.27 -15.61
CA LEU A 61 14.64 5.34 -15.83
C LEU A 61 13.48 4.86 -16.73
N SER A 62 13.79 4.12 -17.79
CA SER A 62 12.77 3.53 -18.67
C SER A 62 11.85 2.57 -17.91
N LYS A 63 12.41 1.69 -17.07
CA LYS A 63 11.62 0.77 -16.23
C LYS A 63 10.79 1.51 -15.18
N ALA A 64 11.35 2.54 -14.55
CA ALA A 64 10.65 3.36 -13.59
C ALA A 64 9.43 4.04 -14.21
N ASN A 65 9.57 4.60 -15.41
CA ASN A 65 8.46 5.22 -16.14
C ASN A 65 7.37 4.20 -16.53
N GLN A 66 7.76 2.99 -16.95
CA GLN A 66 6.79 1.91 -17.21
C GLN A 66 6.04 1.52 -15.94
N ALA A 67 6.74 1.39 -14.82
CA ALA A 67 6.14 1.06 -13.54
C ALA A 67 5.18 2.16 -13.05
N ILE A 68 5.50 3.45 -13.26
CA ILE A 68 4.59 4.57 -12.97
C ILE A 68 3.29 4.47 -13.79
N GLN A 69 3.36 4.16 -15.08
CA GLN A 69 2.16 3.97 -15.91
C GLN A 69 1.32 2.79 -15.42
N THR A 70 1.97 1.71 -14.99
CA THR A 70 1.30 0.56 -14.38
C THR A 70 0.64 0.94 -13.06
N LEU A 71 1.34 1.71 -12.21
CA LEU A 71 0.81 2.18 -10.93
C LEU A 71 -0.47 2.99 -11.12
N ASP A 72 -0.49 3.90 -12.10
CA ASP A 72 -1.68 4.72 -12.39
C ASP A 72 -2.88 3.85 -12.80
N LYS A 73 -2.67 2.81 -13.61
CA LYS A 73 -3.73 1.84 -13.95
C LYS A 73 -4.25 1.10 -12.72
N TYR A 74 -3.36 0.64 -11.85
CA TYR A 74 -3.77 -0.02 -10.59
C TYR A 74 -4.55 0.92 -9.68
N ARG A 75 -4.14 2.19 -9.61
CA ARG A 75 -4.85 3.23 -8.85
C ARG A 75 -6.26 3.46 -9.37
N ILE A 76 -6.44 3.57 -10.68
CA ILE A 76 -7.77 3.72 -11.29
C ILE A 76 -8.67 2.54 -10.91
N VAL A 77 -8.19 1.30 -11.09
CA VAL A 77 -8.96 0.10 -10.75
C VAL A 77 -9.27 0.02 -9.25
N PHE A 78 -8.34 0.40 -8.38
CA PHE A 78 -8.57 0.47 -6.94
C PHE A 78 -9.66 1.48 -6.59
N ASN A 79 -9.60 2.69 -7.17
CA ASN A 79 -10.59 3.74 -6.94
C ASN A 79 -11.98 3.33 -7.45
N GLU A 80 -12.07 2.68 -8.61
CA GLU A 80 -13.34 2.12 -9.12
C GLU A 80 -13.90 1.04 -8.18
N THR A 81 -13.02 0.21 -7.61
CA THR A 81 -13.41 -0.82 -6.63
C THR A 81 -13.94 -0.17 -5.35
N LEU A 82 -13.27 0.87 -4.85
CA LEU A 82 -13.73 1.63 -3.68
C LEU A 82 -15.05 2.38 -3.93
N ALA A 83 -15.29 2.86 -5.15
CA ALA A 83 -16.55 3.50 -5.52
C ALA A 83 -17.72 2.50 -5.50
N LYS A 84 -17.50 1.27 -5.99
CA LYS A 84 -18.49 0.18 -5.89
C LYS A 84 -18.75 -0.22 -4.44
N LEU A 85 -17.68 -0.38 -3.65
CA LEU A 85 -17.80 -0.69 -2.22
C LEU A 85 -18.57 0.41 -1.47
N LEU A 86 -18.35 1.68 -1.82
CA LEU A 86 -19.06 2.81 -1.22
C LEU A 86 -20.59 2.70 -1.41
N VAL A 87 -21.05 2.27 -2.58
CA VAL A 87 -22.49 2.04 -2.82
C VAL A 87 -23.02 0.97 -1.87
N LEU A 88 -22.33 -0.17 -1.78
CA LEU A 88 -22.72 -1.28 -0.91
C LEU A 88 -22.71 -0.89 0.57
N GLU A 89 -21.75 -0.05 0.99
CA GLU A 89 -21.64 0.47 2.36
C GLU A 89 -22.85 1.32 2.75
N PHE A 90 -23.32 2.21 1.88
CA PHE A 90 -24.52 3.01 2.14
C PHE A 90 -25.80 2.18 2.09
N GLU A 91 -25.83 1.10 1.30
CA GLU A 91 -26.98 0.20 1.20
C GLU A 91 -27.02 -0.90 2.27
N ASP A 92 -25.99 -0.98 3.13
CA ASP A 92 -25.83 -2.02 4.15
C ASP A 92 -25.80 -3.45 3.57
N MET A 93 -25.18 -3.61 2.39
CA MET A 93 -25.13 -4.87 1.64
C MET A 93 -23.70 -5.33 1.35
N VAL A 94 -22.73 -4.94 2.18
CA VAL A 94 -21.32 -5.31 1.97
C VAL A 94 -21.10 -6.78 2.35
N LEU A 95 -20.51 -7.54 1.43
CA LEU A 95 -19.98 -8.87 1.72
C LEU A 95 -18.46 -8.79 1.92
N LEU A 96 -17.91 -9.75 2.65
CA LEU A 96 -16.46 -9.83 2.86
C LEU A 96 -15.69 -9.99 1.54
N ALA A 97 -16.29 -10.61 0.53
CA ALA A 97 -15.76 -10.67 -0.83
C ALA A 97 -15.46 -9.28 -1.43
N ASP A 98 -16.32 -8.29 -1.18
CA ASP A 98 -16.16 -6.93 -1.72
C ASP A 98 -14.95 -6.23 -1.06
N VAL A 99 -14.83 -6.38 0.26
CA VAL A 99 -13.73 -5.83 1.06
C VAL A 99 -12.39 -6.47 0.68
N THR A 100 -12.35 -7.80 0.60
CA THR A 100 -11.12 -8.53 0.23
C THR A 100 -10.70 -8.23 -1.20
N THR A 101 -11.65 -8.01 -2.12
CA THR A 101 -11.35 -7.53 -3.48
C THR A 101 -10.68 -6.15 -3.43
N ALA A 102 -11.21 -5.20 -2.66
CA ALA A 102 -10.61 -3.88 -2.52
C ALA A 102 -9.20 -3.93 -1.91
N LEU A 103 -8.98 -4.75 -0.87
CA LEU A 103 -7.66 -4.94 -0.26
C LEU A 103 -6.67 -5.62 -1.20
N GLN A 104 -7.12 -6.58 -2.01
CA GLN A 104 -6.27 -7.19 -3.04
C GLN A 104 -5.78 -6.14 -4.03
N ARG A 105 -6.66 -5.25 -4.52
CA ARG A 105 -6.26 -4.16 -5.43
C ARG A 105 -5.30 -3.18 -4.76
N PHE A 106 -5.52 -2.87 -3.48
CA PHE A 106 -4.60 -2.05 -2.69
C PHE A 106 -3.21 -2.68 -2.57
N GLU A 107 -3.12 -3.97 -2.23
CA GLU A 107 -1.85 -4.67 -2.10
C GLU A 107 -1.10 -4.76 -3.45
N MET A 108 -1.81 -5.01 -4.56
CA MET A 108 -1.21 -4.99 -5.89
C MET A 108 -0.60 -3.61 -6.21
N LEU A 109 -1.29 -2.53 -5.85
CA LEU A 109 -0.80 -1.17 -6.00
C LEU A 109 0.47 -0.94 -5.17
N MET A 110 0.46 -1.36 -3.90
CA MET A 110 1.60 -1.20 -2.99
C MET A 110 2.85 -1.96 -3.45
N ARG A 111 2.69 -3.12 -4.11
CA ARG A 111 3.81 -3.85 -4.71
C ARG A 111 4.51 -3.04 -5.82
N VAL A 112 3.74 -2.35 -6.65
CA VAL A 112 4.29 -1.49 -7.71
C VAL A 112 4.98 -0.27 -7.10
N VAL A 113 4.39 0.35 -6.07
CA VAL A 113 5.03 1.44 -5.30
C VAL A 113 6.40 1.02 -4.76
N ASN A 114 6.47 -0.18 -4.16
CA ASN A 114 7.70 -0.74 -3.62
C ASN A 114 8.75 -1.01 -4.71
N GLU A 115 8.32 -1.42 -5.91
CA GLU A 115 9.22 -1.60 -7.05
C GLU A 115 9.78 -0.25 -7.55
N ILE A 116 8.92 0.75 -7.72
CA ILE A 116 9.33 2.10 -8.15
C ILE A 116 10.32 2.72 -7.16
N THR A 117 10.08 2.53 -5.86
CA THR A 117 10.96 3.04 -4.80
C THR A 117 12.38 2.46 -4.92
N LYS A 118 12.52 1.17 -5.30
CA LYS A 118 13.82 0.56 -5.57
C LYS A 118 14.51 1.22 -6.77
N TYR A 119 13.77 1.54 -7.83
CA TYR A 119 14.31 2.27 -8.98
C TYR A 119 14.75 3.70 -8.61
N ILE A 120 13.97 4.42 -7.80
CA ILE A 120 14.32 5.77 -7.32
C ILE A 120 15.63 5.73 -6.53
N VAL A 121 15.80 4.74 -5.64
CA VAL A 121 17.04 4.57 -4.87
C VAL A 121 18.23 4.30 -5.79
N GLU A 122 18.07 3.46 -6.83
CA GLU A 122 19.15 3.16 -7.80
C GLU A 122 19.48 4.37 -8.70
N LEU A 123 18.50 5.20 -9.05
CA LEU A 123 18.68 6.41 -9.86
C LEU A 123 19.33 7.57 -9.11
N GLY A 124 19.23 7.61 -7.78
CA GLY A 124 19.76 8.71 -6.98
C GLY A 124 19.16 10.06 -7.39
N THR A 125 20.00 11.03 -7.78
CA THR A 125 19.56 12.38 -8.19
C THR A 125 18.69 12.37 -9.45
N GLU A 126 18.95 11.45 -10.38
CA GLU A 126 18.19 11.31 -11.62
C GLU A 126 16.76 10.80 -11.37
N GLY A 127 16.51 10.23 -10.19
CA GLY A 127 15.20 9.71 -9.79
C GLY A 127 14.21 10.79 -9.32
N ARG A 128 14.62 12.07 -9.26
CA ARG A 128 13.80 13.14 -8.68
C ARG A 128 12.41 13.25 -9.31
N LEU A 129 12.31 13.22 -10.64
CA LEU A 129 11.02 13.35 -11.33
C LEU A 129 10.11 12.14 -11.08
N VAL A 130 10.69 10.93 -11.13
CA VAL A 130 9.97 9.69 -10.82
C VAL A 130 9.43 9.72 -9.38
N LYS A 131 10.23 10.22 -8.43
CA LYS A 131 9.83 10.35 -7.04
C LYS A 131 8.63 11.29 -6.87
N LEU A 132 8.66 12.47 -7.51
CA LEU A 132 7.54 13.41 -7.46
C LEU A 132 6.25 12.81 -8.04
N GLN A 133 6.35 12.10 -9.16
CA GLN A 133 5.21 11.41 -9.76
C GLN A 133 4.65 10.30 -8.85
N LEU A 134 5.53 9.54 -8.20
CA LEU A 134 5.12 8.51 -7.25
C LEU A 134 4.37 9.13 -6.06
N GLU A 135 4.92 10.20 -5.47
CA GLU A 135 4.31 10.91 -4.34
C GLU A 135 2.92 11.45 -4.69
N GLU A 136 2.77 12.06 -5.87
CA GLU A 136 1.48 12.56 -6.37
C GLU A 136 0.46 11.43 -6.57
N LEU A 137 0.87 10.30 -7.15
CA LEU A 137 -0.05 9.19 -7.42
C LEU A 137 -0.55 8.50 -6.14
N VAL A 138 0.25 8.50 -5.07
CA VAL A 138 0.01 7.69 -3.87
C VAL A 138 -0.57 8.49 -2.69
N ALA A 139 -0.47 9.83 -2.72
CA ALA A 139 -0.84 10.71 -1.61
C ALA A 139 -2.16 10.35 -0.91
N ASP A 140 -3.24 10.21 -1.67
CA ASP A 140 -4.58 9.92 -1.12
C ASP A 140 -4.85 8.41 -0.98
N THR A 141 -4.21 7.59 -1.83
CA THR A 141 -4.50 6.16 -1.95
C THR A 141 -4.04 5.35 -0.74
N ASN A 142 -2.91 5.70 -0.14
CA ASN A 142 -2.43 5.03 1.08
C ASN A 142 -3.41 5.17 2.22
N GLN A 143 -3.95 6.39 2.40
CA GLN A 143 -4.89 6.67 3.47
C GLN A 143 -6.19 5.89 3.27
N GLU A 144 -6.76 5.85 2.06
CA GLU A 144 -7.96 5.05 1.77
C GLU A 144 -7.74 3.56 2.10
N GLY A 145 -6.59 2.98 1.73
CA GLY A 145 -6.28 1.60 2.04
C GLY A 145 -6.17 1.32 3.55
N TYR A 146 -5.57 2.23 4.32
CA TYR A 146 -5.46 2.08 5.78
C TYR A 146 -6.81 2.23 6.47
N LEU A 147 -7.64 3.16 6.03
CA LEU A 147 -8.98 3.35 6.59
C LEU A 147 -9.92 2.19 6.22
N LEU A 148 -9.76 1.62 5.02
CA LEU A 148 -10.46 0.38 4.63
C LEU A 148 -10.13 -0.77 5.59
N ILE A 149 -8.86 -0.97 5.93
CA ILE A 149 -8.47 -1.99 6.92
C ILE A 149 -9.11 -1.68 8.28
N LYS A 150 -9.05 -0.41 8.71
CA LYS A 150 -9.61 0.02 9.99
C LYS A 150 -11.12 -0.21 10.07
N ASP A 151 -11.82 -0.03 8.96
CA ASP A 151 -13.27 -0.25 8.88
C ASP A 151 -13.64 -1.71 9.03
N TYR A 152 -12.84 -2.64 8.52
CA TYR A 152 -13.25 -4.06 8.41
C TYR A 152 -12.42 -5.06 9.19
N VAL A 153 -11.35 -4.69 9.89
CA VAL A 153 -10.62 -5.65 10.74
C VAL A 153 -11.56 -6.29 11.77
N ALA A 154 -11.50 -7.61 11.97
CA ALA A 154 -12.39 -8.30 12.91
C ALA A 154 -12.10 -7.87 14.36
N SER A 155 -13.14 -7.58 15.13
CA SER A 155 -13.03 -7.27 16.56
C SER A 155 -12.67 -8.53 17.36
N GLY A 156 -11.67 -8.46 18.27
CA GLY A 156 -11.43 -9.52 19.26
C GLY A 156 -10.10 -10.29 19.18
N GLU A 157 -9.16 -9.87 18.33
CA GLU A 157 -7.76 -10.34 18.36
C GLU A 157 -6.80 -9.14 18.40
N ASP A 158 -5.56 -9.35 18.85
CA ASP A 158 -4.45 -8.38 18.79
C ASP A 158 -4.01 -8.07 17.33
N ARG A 159 -4.97 -7.79 16.45
CA ARG A 159 -4.73 -7.39 15.06
C ARG A 159 -4.67 -5.88 14.98
N SER A 160 -3.44 -5.36 14.88
CA SER A 160 -3.21 -3.96 14.54
C SER A 160 -3.20 -3.76 13.01
N LEU A 161 -3.38 -2.52 12.58
CA LEU A 161 -3.19 -2.13 11.17
C LEU A 161 -1.85 -2.63 10.62
N ASP A 162 -0.77 -2.53 11.40
CA ASP A 162 0.57 -2.98 10.99
C ASP A 162 0.63 -4.50 10.76
N THR A 163 -0.04 -5.29 11.61
CA THR A 163 -0.06 -6.75 11.44
C THR A 163 -0.81 -7.17 10.17
N VAL A 164 -1.90 -6.48 9.84
CA VAL A 164 -2.66 -6.71 8.60
C VAL A 164 -1.82 -6.35 7.39
N LEU A 165 -1.22 -5.15 7.38
CA LEU A 165 -0.35 -4.69 6.30
C LEU A 165 0.85 -5.62 6.09
N ALA A 166 1.50 -6.05 7.17
CA ALA A 166 2.60 -7.01 7.10
C ALA A 166 2.14 -8.37 6.55
N GLY A 167 0.96 -8.84 6.96
CA GLY A 167 0.35 -10.07 6.44
C GLY A 167 0.11 -10.02 4.93
N MET A 168 -0.43 -8.92 4.42
CA MET A 168 -0.65 -8.75 2.97
C MET A 168 0.67 -8.64 2.20
N ALA A 169 1.63 -7.88 2.73
CA ALA A 169 2.95 -7.71 2.10
C ALA A 169 3.76 -9.02 2.04
N ALA A 170 3.50 -9.95 2.96
CA ALA A 170 4.15 -11.27 3.01
C ALA A 170 3.60 -12.27 1.98
N LEU A 171 2.44 -12.02 1.38
CA LEU A 171 1.85 -12.92 0.39
C LEU A 171 2.76 -13.07 -0.84
N SER A 172 2.90 -14.30 -1.33
CA SER A 172 3.48 -14.55 -2.65
C SER A 172 2.54 -14.07 -3.76
N SER A 173 3.04 -14.00 -5.00
CA SER A 173 2.22 -13.61 -6.15
C SER A 173 1.05 -14.57 -6.41
N GLU A 174 1.17 -15.84 -6.00
CA GLU A 174 0.11 -16.84 -6.14
C GLU A 174 -0.93 -16.68 -5.02
N GLU A 175 -0.47 -16.58 -3.77
CA GLU A 175 -1.36 -16.38 -2.61
C GLU A 175 -2.14 -15.05 -2.70
N LEU A 176 -1.54 -14.03 -3.33
CA LEU A 176 -2.19 -12.75 -3.59
C LEU A 176 -3.48 -12.89 -4.41
N LEU A 177 -3.59 -13.92 -5.27
CA LEU A 177 -4.76 -14.12 -6.12
C LEU A 177 -5.95 -14.71 -5.37
N ASP A 178 -5.70 -15.36 -4.23
CA ASP A 178 -6.73 -16.02 -3.43
C ASP A 178 -7.27 -15.07 -2.35
N GLN A 179 -8.54 -14.70 -2.49
CA GLN A 179 -9.23 -13.77 -1.58
C GLN A 179 -9.40 -14.32 -0.16
N THR A 180 -9.39 -15.65 0.02
CA THR A 180 -9.51 -16.27 1.35
C THR A 180 -8.32 -15.94 2.25
N ASN A 181 -7.15 -15.65 1.67
CA ASN A 181 -5.98 -15.19 2.42
C ASN A 181 -6.24 -13.81 3.06
N PHE A 182 -6.89 -12.90 2.34
CA PHE A 182 -7.24 -11.58 2.88
C PHE A 182 -8.30 -11.69 3.97
N SER A 183 -9.31 -12.54 3.79
CA SER A 183 -10.30 -12.87 4.83
C SER A 183 -9.62 -13.35 6.13
N LYS A 184 -8.65 -14.25 6.01
CA LYS A 184 -7.89 -14.76 7.15
C LYS A 184 -7.04 -13.69 7.81
N ILE A 185 -6.36 -12.84 7.02
CA ILE A 185 -5.55 -11.74 7.54
C ILE A 185 -6.42 -10.74 8.30
N LEU A 186 -7.62 -10.41 7.80
CA LEU A 186 -8.57 -9.53 8.47
C LEU A 186 -9.20 -10.14 9.72
N GLY A 187 -9.27 -11.46 9.80
CA GLY A 187 -9.73 -12.17 10.98
C GLY A 187 -11.06 -12.91 10.89
N TYR A 188 -11.57 -13.11 9.69
CA TYR A 188 -12.83 -13.80 9.45
C TYR A 188 -12.65 -15.29 9.10
N GLY A 189 -11.42 -15.81 9.24
CA GLY A 189 -11.05 -17.18 8.86
C GLY A 189 -10.70 -17.32 7.37
N GLY A 190 -10.23 -18.51 6.99
CA GLY A 190 -9.73 -18.80 5.63
C GLY A 190 -10.63 -19.70 4.78
N GLY A 191 -11.90 -19.85 5.13
CA GLY A 191 -12.86 -20.65 4.36
C GLY A 191 -13.49 -19.84 3.23
N VAL A 192 -13.82 -20.48 2.11
CA VAL A 192 -14.55 -19.82 1.00
C VAL A 192 -15.90 -19.27 1.48
N SER A 193 -16.58 -19.99 2.38
CA SER A 193 -17.84 -19.54 2.98
C SER A 193 -17.72 -18.26 3.80
N SER A 194 -16.51 -17.88 4.25
CA SER A 194 -16.30 -16.61 4.95
C SER A 194 -16.52 -15.41 4.00
N LEU A 195 -16.30 -15.58 2.69
CA LEU A 195 -16.44 -14.49 1.73
C LEU A 195 -17.89 -14.03 1.53
N ASP A 196 -18.85 -14.93 1.71
CA ASP A 196 -20.30 -14.65 1.63
C ASP A 196 -20.85 -14.04 2.93
N GLN A 197 -20.02 -13.84 3.95
CA GLN A 197 -20.44 -13.25 5.21
C GLN A 197 -20.74 -11.75 5.01
N PRO A 198 -21.91 -11.25 5.48
CA PRO A 198 -22.17 -9.83 5.54
C PRO A 198 -21.29 -9.16 6.60
N VAL A 199 -20.74 -8.00 6.27
CA VAL A 199 -19.87 -7.21 7.15
C VAL A 199 -20.29 -5.75 7.14
N LEU A 200 -20.06 -5.05 8.24
CA LEU A 200 -20.46 -3.66 8.41
C LEU A 200 -19.24 -2.76 8.40
N SER A 201 -19.30 -1.66 7.66
CA SER A 201 -18.28 -0.61 7.73
C SER A 201 -18.39 0.12 9.06
N ARG A 202 -17.25 0.35 9.73
CA ARG A 202 -17.21 1.22 10.91
C ARG A 202 -17.37 2.71 10.57
N GLY A 203 -16.97 3.11 9.35
CA GLY A 203 -17.20 4.45 8.79
C GLY A 203 -15.99 5.38 8.81
N HIS A 204 -14.81 4.96 9.25
CA HIS A 204 -13.59 5.77 9.26
C HIS A 204 -13.27 6.36 7.89
N ARG A 205 -13.37 5.54 6.82
CA ARG A 205 -13.04 5.95 5.45
C ARG A 205 -14.03 6.96 4.87
N ILE A 206 -15.32 6.80 5.16
CA ILE A 206 -16.35 7.72 4.68
C ILE A 206 -16.27 9.03 5.45
N LEU A 207 -16.11 8.97 6.77
CA LEU A 207 -15.98 10.15 7.61
C LEU A 207 -14.74 10.99 7.26
N SER A 208 -13.62 10.37 6.87
CA SER A 208 -12.41 11.11 6.48
C SER A 208 -12.56 11.94 5.21
N LYS A 209 -13.59 11.67 4.40
CA LYS A 209 -13.92 12.46 3.21
C LYS A 209 -14.66 13.76 3.56
N ILE A 210 -15.10 13.93 4.81
CA ILE A 210 -15.77 15.14 5.26
C ILE A 210 -14.71 16.22 5.53
N PRO A 211 -14.78 17.39 4.85
CA PRO A 211 -13.78 18.44 5.01
C PRO A 211 -13.63 18.91 6.46
N ARG A 212 -12.38 19.09 6.89
CA ARG A 212 -12.01 19.64 8.22
C ARG A 212 -12.43 18.76 9.41
N LEU A 213 -12.61 17.45 9.19
CA LEU A 213 -12.84 16.49 10.26
C LEU A 213 -11.52 15.74 10.60
N PRO A 214 -10.87 16.02 11.76
CA PRO A 214 -9.61 15.37 12.11
C PRO A 214 -9.78 13.88 12.44
N LEU A 215 -8.77 13.06 12.13
CA LEU A 215 -8.78 11.60 12.41
C LEU A 215 -9.10 11.24 13.87
N PRO A 216 -8.56 11.93 14.91
CA PRO A 216 -8.92 11.61 16.29
C PRO A 216 -10.41 11.80 16.59
N VAL A 217 -11.06 12.77 15.95
CA VAL A 217 -12.51 13.00 16.11
C VAL A 217 -13.29 11.89 15.42
N ILE A 218 -12.85 11.45 14.24
CA ILE A 218 -13.43 10.30 13.53
C ILE A 218 -13.36 9.05 14.41
N ASP A 219 -12.23 8.85 15.07
CA ASP A 219 -12.04 7.70 15.97
C ASP A 219 -13.01 7.73 17.14
N ASN A 220 -13.27 8.90 17.72
CA ASN A 220 -14.27 9.06 18.78
C ASN A 220 -15.69 8.76 18.27
N VAL A 221 -16.07 9.26 17.07
CA VAL A 221 -17.38 8.97 16.47
C VAL A 221 -17.56 7.46 16.32
N VAL A 222 -16.58 6.80 15.69
CA VAL A 222 -16.65 5.36 15.44
C VAL A 222 -16.65 4.56 16.73
N ALA A 223 -15.91 5.00 17.76
CA ALA A 223 -15.91 4.35 19.06
C ALA A 223 -17.29 4.41 19.76
N VAL A 224 -18.04 5.49 19.56
CA VAL A 224 -19.38 5.67 20.17
C VAL A 224 -20.46 4.92 19.39
N PHE A 225 -20.51 5.06 18.06
CA PHE A 225 -21.59 4.51 17.24
C PHE A 225 -21.31 3.09 16.72
N GLY A 226 -20.05 2.69 16.60
CA GLY A 226 -19.65 1.35 16.17
C GLY A 226 -19.74 1.12 14.66
N THR A 227 -20.83 1.50 14.00
CA THR A 227 -21.04 1.27 12.55
C THR A 227 -21.45 2.53 11.80
N LEU A 228 -21.20 2.53 10.49
CA LEU A 228 -21.65 3.59 9.58
C LEU A 228 -23.17 3.80 9.62
N GLN A 229 -23.95 2.73 9.72
CA GLN A 229 -25.41 2.80 9.73
C GLN A 229 -25.93 3.49 11.00
N ASP A 230 -25.29 3.19 12.15
CA ASP A 230 -25.59 3.87 13.41
C ASP A 230 -25.24 5.36 13.32
N ILE A 231 -24.10 5.71 12.70
CA ILE A 231 -23.72 7.12 12.46
C ILE A 231 -24.71 7.83 11.52
N LEU A 232 -25.19 7.15 10.48
CA LEU A 232 -26.16 7.71 9.52
C LEU A 232 -27.50 8.04 10.19
N THR A 233 -27.92 7.22 11.15
CA THR A 233 -29.20 7.39 11.86
C THR A 233 -29.10 8.35 13.05
N ALA A 234 -27.92 8.49 13.67
CA ALA A 234 -27.67 9.36 14.82
C ALA A 234 -28.13 10.81 14.63
N SER A 235 -28.84 11.38 15.60
CA SER A 235 -29.26 12.78 15.63
C SER A 235 -28.08 13.76 15.74
N ILE A 236 -28.33 15.05 15.49
CA ILE A 236 -27.28 16.08 15.64
C ILE A 236 -26.86 16.18 17.12
N GLU A 237 -27.82 16.04 18.03
CA GLU A 237 -27.62 16.06 19.46
C GLU A 237 -26.74 14.89 19.93
N GLU A 238 -27.02 13.66 19.46
CA GLU A 238 -26.18 12.49 19.78
C GLU A 238 -24.76 12.61 19.23
N LEU A 239 -24.59 13.24 18.05
CA LEU A 239 -23.27 13.53 17.51
C LEU A 239 -22.55 14.64 18.31
N ASP A 240 -23.27 15.64 18.80
CA ASP A 240 -22.70 16.73 19.61
C ASP A 240 -22.12 16.22 20.93
N ASP A 241 -22.75 15.21 21.52
CA ASP A 241 -22.32 14.57 22.78
C ASP A 241 -20.98 13.80 22.67
N VAL A 242 -20.49 13.54 21.45
CA VAL A 242 -19.20 12.87 21.24
C VAL A 242 -18.04 13.83 21.47
N GLU A 243 -17.05 13.36 22.24
CA GLU A 243 -15.86 14.13 22.58
C GLU A 243 -15.17 14.71 21.33
N GLY A 244 -15.06 16.04 21.28
CA GLY A 244 -14.36 16.74 20.21
C GLY A 244 -15.18 16.99 18.94
N ILE A 245 -16.49 16.72 18.92
CA ILE A 245 -17.36 17.09 17.79
C ILE A 245 -17.84 18.54 17.95
N GLY A 246 -18.74 18.81 18.89
CA GLY A 246 -19.41 20.10 18.97
C GLY A 246 -20.43 20.30 17.83
N GLU A 247 -21.46 21.10 18.05
CA GLU A 247 -22.61 21.26 17.15
C GLU A 247 -22.23 21.53 15.68
N VAL A 248 -21.19 22.34 15.45
CA VAL A 248 -20.70 22.67 14.10
C VAL A 248 -20.18 21.44 13.35
N ARG A 249 -19.42 20.57 14.01
CA ARG A 249 -18.91 19.33 13.37
C ARG A 249 -20.03 18.30 13.25
N ALA A 250 -20.95 18.21 14.21
CA ALA A 250 -22.10 17.32 14.14
C ALA A 250 -22.95 17.61 12.89
N ARG A 251 -23.28 18.89 12.65
CA ARG A 251 -23.96 19.33 11.41
C ARG A 251 -23.12 19.02 10.17
N SER A 252 -21.81 19.30 10.21
CA SER A 252 -20.92 19.02 9.08
C SER A 252 -20.87 17.53 8.73
N ILE A 253 -20.97 16.65 9.74
CA ILE A 253 -21.04 15.20 9.54
C ILE A 253 -22.34 14.81 8.84
N LYS A 254 -23.49 15.23 9.39
CA LYS A 254 -24.79 14.92 8.79
C LYS A 254 -24.93 15.44 7.36
N GLU A 255 -24.57 16.70 7.12
CA GLU A 255 -24.60 17.29 5.78
C GLU A 255 -23.59 16.65 4.82
N GLY A 256 -22.42 16.25 5.32
CA GLY A 256 -21.41 15.53 4.56
C GLY A 256 -21.91 14.18 4.06
N LEU A 257 -22.44 13.36 4.97
CA LEU A 257 -22.99 12.04 4.66
C LEU A 257 -24.22 12.13 3.73
N LEU A 258 -25.13 13.07 3.99
CA LEU A 258 -26.31 13.28 3.14
C LEU A 258 -25.92 13.66 1.71
N ARG A 259 -24.95 14.56 1.53
CA ARG A 259 -24.47 14.94 0.20
C ARG A 259 -23.85 13.76 -0.55
N MET A 260 -23.06 12.93 0.12
CA MET A 260 -22.48 11.73 -0.49
C MET A 260 -23.57 10.76 -0.92
N GLN A 261 -24.57 10.52 -0.07
CA GLN A 261 -25.71 9.65 -0.40
C GLN A 261 -26.49 10.17 -1.62
N GLN A 262 -26.76 11.48 -1.68
CA GLN A 262 -27.42 12.10 -2.83
C GLN A 262 -26.61 11.95 -4.13
N GLN A 263 -25.30 12.12 -4.05
CA GLN A 263 -24.42 11.95 -5.20
C GLN A 263 -24.45 10.52 -5.75
N LEU A 264 -24.43 9.51 -4.88
CA LEU A 264 -24.55 8.10 -5.28
C LEU A 264 -25.87 7.80 -6.00
N ILE A 265 -26.97 8.42 -5.55
CA ILE A 265 -28.28 8.28 -6.20
C ILE A 265 -28.23 8.89 -7.62
N VAL A 266 -27.65 10.08 -7.77
CA VAL A 266 -27.54 10.74 -9.08
C VAL A 266 -26.67 9.92 -10.05
N ASP A 267 -25.53 9.42 -9.58
CA ASP A 267 -24.62 8.64 -10.42
C ASP A 267 -25.28 7.34 -10.91
N ARG A 268 -26.16 6.73 -10.12
CA ARG A 268 -26.98 5.58 -10.54
C ARG A 268 -28.01 5.88 -11.63
N HIS A 269 -28.56 7.09 -11.65
CA HIS A 269 -29.55 7.48 -12.68
C HIS A 269 -28.89 7.85 -14.01
N ASN A 270 -27.57 8.03 -14.03
CA ASN A 270 -26.78 8.41 -15.19
C ASN A 270 -26.03 7.23 -15.85
N ILE A 271 -26.23 6.00 -15.37
CA ILE A 271 -25.74 4.73 -15.94
C ILE A 271 -26.91 4.00 -16.58
#